data_AF-A0A2S2CZ89-F1
#
_entry.id   AF-A0A2S2CZ89-F1
#
_cell.length_a   1.000
_cell.length_b   1.000
_cell.length_c   1.000
_cell.angle_alpha   90.00
_cell.angle_beta   90.00
_cell.angle_gamma   90.00
#
_symmetry.space_group_name_H-M   'P 1'
#
loop_
_entity.id
_entity.type
_entity.pdbx_description
1 polymer ?
#
loop_
_entity_poly.entity_id
_entity_poly.type
_entity_poly.pdbx_seq_one_letter_code
_entity_poly.pdbx_strand_id
1 'polypeptide(L)'
;MSDPTSRPVSREEFESVRDAVMTMSNAIKDIANTGRRSHEALAAAVEDTRDSLQGQIVALTAVNAALAALAVAAGVPSDTVRTIIGNVGQALPNADSPDIQAILRTALSFLPQAAPDAPPAGPRNH
;
A
#
# COMPACT_ATOMS: atom_id res chain seq x y z
N MET A 1 61.14 -42.87 11.38
CA MET A 1 60.43 -41.75 10.74
C MET A 1 59.22 -41.46 11.61
N SER A 2 59.31 -40.43 12.45
CA SER A 2 58.22 -40.02 13.32
C SER A 2 57.47 -38.88 12.61
N ASP A 3 56.16 -39.04 12.48
CA ASP A 3 55.28 -38.11 11.78
C ASP A 3 55.26 -36.75 12.51
N PRO A 4 55.69 -35.63 11.89
CA PRO A 4 55.81 -34.33 12.55
C PRO A 4 54.46 -33.64 12.84
N THR A 5 53.34 -34.31 12.58
CA THR A 5 52.00 -33.69 12.60
C THR A 5 51.21 -33.87 13.90
N SER A 6 51.69 -34.67 14.87
CA SER A 6 50.97 -34.92 16.13
C SER A 6 51.66 -34.30 17.36
N ARG A 7 51.65 -32.96 17.48
CA ARG A 7 51.88 -32.33 18.79
C ARG A 7 50.58 -32.38 19.60
N PRO A 8 50.60 -32.84 20.86
CA PRO A 8 49.43 -32.78 21.72
C PRO A 8 49.06 -31.31 21.95
N VAL A 9 47.79 -30.97 21.68
CA VAL A 9 47.23 -29.64 21.95
C VAL A 9 47.40 -29.33 23.43
N SER A 10 47.98 -28.18 23.74
CA SER A 10 48.17 -27.77 25.12
C SER A 10 46.83 -27.32 25.74
N ARG A 11 46.73 -27.45 27.06
CA ARG A 11 45.54 -27.03 27.80
C ARG A 11 45.23 -25.54 27.62
N GLU A 12 46.28 -24.71 27.54
CA GLU A 12 46.16 -23.27 27.31
C GLU A 12 45.60 -22.94 25.92
N GLU A 13 46.03 -23.66 24.88
CA GLU A 13 45.46 -23.53 23.52
C GLU A 13 43.99 -23.93 23.51
N PHE A 14 43.61 -24.99 24.22
CA PHE A 14 42.21 -25.41 24.32
C PHE A 14 41.34 -24.40 25.08
N GLU A 15 41.82 -23.86 26.20
CA GLU A 15 41.11 -22.83 26.97
C GLU A 15 40.96 -21.53 26.16
N SER A 16 42.00 -21.11 25.44
CA SER A 16 41.96 -19.96 24.53
C SER A 16 40.92 -20.13 23.41
N VAL A 17 40.87 -21.30 22.76
CA VAL A 17 39.87 -21.61 21.73
C VAL A 17 38.46 -21.63 22.33
N ARG A 18 38.28 -22.20 23.53
CA ARG A 18 36.99 -22.22 24.22
C ARG A 18 36.48 -20.80 24.49
N ASP A 19 37.34 -19.92 24.99
CA ASP A 19 36.97 -18.54 25.30
C ASP A 19 36.66 -17.73 24.04
N ALA A 20 37.40 -17.96 22.95
CA ALA A 20 37.12 -17.39 21.64
C ALA A 20 35.75 -17.85 21.11
N VAL A 21 35.42 -19.14 21.23
CA VAL A 21 34.12 -19.69 20.82
C VAL A 21 32.98 -19.12 21.66
N MET A 22 33.16 -18.96 22.97
CA MET A 22 32.16 -18.32 23.84
C MET A 22 31.92 -16.86 23.47
N THR A 23 33.00 -16.12 23.20
CA THR A 23 32.94 -14.71 22.77
C THR A 23 32.19 -14.59 21.44
N MET A 24 32.52 -15.45 20.47
CA MET A 24 31.84 -15.49 19.18
C MET A 24 30.36 -15.89 19.33
N SER A 25 30.04 -16.84 20.20
CA SER A 25 28.66 -17.24 20.48
C SER A 25 27.82 -16.08 21.02
N ASN A 26 28.39 -15.29 21.94
CA ASN A 26 27.73 -14.10 22.47
C ASN A 26 27.53 -13.04 21.38
N ALA A 27 28.56 -12.78 20.57
CA ALA A 27 28.45 -11.84 19.45
C ALA A 27 27.35 -12.25 18.43
N ILE A 28 27.25 -13.54 18.10
CA ILE A 28 26.20 -14.06 17.21
C ILE A 28 24.81 -13.85 17.82
N LYS A 29 24.63 -14.11 19.12
CA LYS A 29 23.36 -13.86 19.81
C LYS A 29 22.98 -12.38 19.77
N ASP A 30 23.94 -11.49 19.96
CA ASP A 30 23.70 -10.04 19.92
C ASP A 30 23.31 -9.56 18.51
N ILE A 31 23.94 -10.13 17.48
CA ILE A 31 23.57 -9.88 16.08
C ILE A 31 22.14 -10.37 15.82
N ALA A 32 21.79 -11.60 16.26
CA ALA A 32 20.44 -12.13 16.08
C ALA A 32 19.37 -11.29 16.79
N ASN A 33 19.65 -10.87 18.02
CA ASN A 33 18.76 -9.99 18.79
C ASN A 33 18.62 -8.60 18.15
N THR A 34 19.69 -8.07 17.57
CA THR A 34 19.65 -6.79 16.86
C THR A 34 18.88 -6.91 15.55
N GLY A 35 19.14 -7.97 14.77
CA GLY A 35 18.40 -8.28 13.56
C GLY A 35 16.90 -8.40 13.82
N ARG A 36 16.49 -9.10 14.87
CA ARG A 36 15.07 -9.21 15.26
C ARG A 36 14.45 -7.84 15.55
N ARG A 37 15.11 -7.01 16.37
CA ARG A 37 14.64 -5.65 16.68
C ARG A 37 14.55 -4.77 15.43
N SER A 38 15.53 -4.86 14.53
CA SER A 38 15.51 -4.14 13.25
C SER A 38 14.36 -4.59 12.36
N HIS A 39 14.07 -5.89 12.30
CA HIS A 39 12.93 -6.43 11.57
C HIS A 39 11.59 -5.96 12.16
N GLU A 40 11.45 -5.97 13.48
CA GLU A 40 10.25 -5.46 14.17
C GLU A 40 10.03 -3.96 13.89
N ALA A 41 11.09 -3.15 13.97
CA ALA A 41 11.01 -1.72 13.65
C ALA A 41 10.70 -1.46 12.16
N LEU A 42 11.28 -2.24 11.25
CA LEU A 42 10.99 -2.14 9.82
C LEU A 42 9.54 -2.53 9.52
N ALA A 43 9.04 -3.59 10.14
CA ALA A 43 7.65 -4.02 9.97
C ALA A 43 6.67 -2.93 10.42
N ALA A 44 6.93 -2.28 11.56
CA ALA A 44 6.15 -1.15 12.03
C ALA A 44 6.19 0.03 11.04
N ALA A 45 7.38 0.40 10.56
CA ALA A 45 7.53 1.51 9.61
C ALA A 45 6.84 1.23 8.26
N VAL A 46 6.84 -0.02 7.81
CA VAL A 46 6.13 -0.44 6.60
C VAL A 46 4.63 -0.33 6.77
N GLU A 47 4.09 -0.72 7.93
CA GLU A 47 2.65 -0.56 8.21
C GLU A 47 2.25 0.91 8.30
N ASP A 48 3.04 1.75 9.00
CA ASP A 48 2.81 3.20 9.03
C ASP A 48 2.82 3.82 7.62
N THR A 49 3.75 3.36 6.78
CA THR A 49 3.84 3.82 5.38
C THR A 49 2.61 3.40 4.58
N ARG A 50 2.14 2.16 4.77
CA ARG A 50 0.95 1.63 4.12
C ARG A 50 -0.30 2.42 4.52
N ASP A 51 -0.49 2.68 5.81
CA ASP A 51 -1.61 3.46 6.33
C ASP A 51 -1.60 4.90 5.79
N SER A 52 -0.42 5.52 5.74
CA SER A 52 -0.23 6.85 5.14
C SER A 52 -0.61 6.86 3.65
N LEU A 53 -0.13 5.89 2.87
CA LEU A 53 -0.48 5.76 1.45
C LEU A 53 -1.97 5.53 1.24
N GLN A 54 -2.61 4.72 2.09
CA GLN A 54 -4.05 4.51 2.04
C GLN A 54 -4.82 5.82 2.31
N GLY A 55 -4.40 6.60 3.31
CA GLY A 55 -4.97 7.92 3.58
C GLY A 55 -4.82 8.89 2.39
N GLN A 56 -3.67 8.90 1.74
CA GLN A 56 -3.42 9.73 0.55
C GLN A 56 -4.31 9.31 -0.65
N ILE A 57 -4.51 8.02 -0.86
CA ILE A 57 -5.40 7.50 -1.91
C ILE A 57 -6.84 7.97 -1.68
N VAL A 58 -7.33 7.90 -0.44
CA VAL A 58 -8.66 8.39 -0.07
C VAL A 58 -8.78 9.89 -0.35
N ALA A 59 -7.78 10.68 0.08
CA ALA A 59 -7.75 12.13 -0.15
C ALA A 59 -7.74 12.48 -1.64
N LEU A 60 -6.93 11.81 -2.46
CA LEU A 60 -6.88 12.02 -3.91
C LEU A 60 -8.21 11.66 -4.59
N THR A 61 -8.85 10.58 -4.13
CA THR A 61 -10.18 10.19 -4.62
C THR A 61 -11.22 11.26 -4.30
N ALA A 62 -11.16 11.87 -3.10
CA ALA A 62 -12.04 12.98 -2.73
C ALA A 62 -11.80 14.24 -3.58
N VAL A 63 -10.54 14.56 -3.88
CA VAL A 63 -10.20 15.67 -4.79
C VAL A 63 -10.74 15.42 -6.19
N ASN A 64 -10.61 14.20 -6.73
CA ASN A 64 -11.16 13.83 -8.03
C ASN A 64 -12.70 13.92 -8.06
N ALA A 65 -13.36 13.51 -6.97
CA ALA A 65 -14.81 13.66 -6.82
C ALA A 65 -15.25 15.13 -6.83
N ALA A 66 -14.52 16.00 -6.12
CA ALA A 66 -14.79 17.44 -6.11
C ALA A 66 -14.55 18.07 -7.50
N LEU A 67 -13.47 17.67 -8.18
CA LEU A 67 -13.19 18.11 -9.54
C LEU A 67 -14.27 17.66 -10.52
N ALA A 68 -14.81 16.45 -10.37
CA ALA A 68 -15.94 15.97 -11.17
C ALA A 68 -17.20 16.83 -10.96
N ALA A 69 -17.50 17.22 -9.72
CA ALA A 69 -18.64 18.11 -9.42
C ALA A 69 -18.45 19.51 -10.04
N LEU A 70 -17.24 20.08 -9.95
CA LEU A 70 -16.89 21.33 -10.64
C LEU A 70 -16.97 21.18 -12.17
N ALA A 71 -16.56 20.01 -12.66
CA ALA A 71 -16.78 19.45 -14.00
C ALA A 71 -18.16 19.79 -14.56
N VAL A 72 -19.16 19.25 -13.87
CA VAL A 72 -20.58 19.40 -14.18
C VAL A 72 -21.02 20.86 -14.10
N ALA A 73 -20.62 21.57 -13.04
CA ALA A 73 -20.98 22.98 -12.85
C ALA A 73 -20.43 23.88 -13.98
N ALA A 74 -19.27 23.51 -14.56
CA ALA A 74 -18.67 24.19 -15.69
C ALA A 74 -19.27 23.79 -17.06
N GLY A 75 -20.27 22.91 -17.07
CA GLY A 75 -20.97 22.47 -18.29
C GLY A 75 -20.33 21.27 -19.00
N VAL A 76 -19.43 20.53 -18.35
CA VAL A 76 -18.90 19.29 -18.92
C VAL A 76 -20.02 18.23 -18.97
N PRO A 77 -20.18 17.50 -20.08
CA PRO A 77 -21.21 16.47 -20.21
C PRO A 77 -21.13 15.41 -19.10
N SER A 78 -22.28 15.06 -18.53
CA SER A 78 -22.34 14.12 -17.40
C SER A 78 -21.81 12.73 -17.74
N ASP A 79 -21.91 12.29 -19.00
CA ASP A 79 -21.35 11.01 -19.45
C ASP A 79 -19.81 11.02 -19.46
N THR A 80 -19.20 12.15 -19.82
CA THR A 80 -17.75 12.35 -19.73
C THR A 80 -17.30 12.30 -18.27
N VAL A 81 -18.01 12.98 -17.38
CA VAL A 81 -17.70 12.97 -15.94
C VAL A 81 -17.90 11.56 -15.34
N ARG A 82 -18.96 10.84 -15.73
CA ARG A 82 -19.20 9.44 -15.32
C ARG A 82 -18.07 8.52 -15.77
N THR A 83 -17.58 8.70 -17.00
CA THR A 83 -16.45 7.94 -17.54
C THR A 83 -15.18 8.22 -16.75
N ILE A 84 -14.90 9.49 -16.41
CA ILE A 84 -13.72 9.86 -15.61
C ILE A 84 -13.79 9.24 -14.22
N ILE A 85 -14.93 9.35 -13.52
CA ILE A 85 -15.11 8.74 -12.19
C ILE A 85 -14.95 7.21 -12.26
N GLY A 86 -15.49 6.57 -13.30
CA GLY A 86 -15.36 5.14 -13.53
C GLY A 86 -13.90 4.71 -13.72
N ASN A 87 -13.14 5.43 -14.56
CA ASN A 87 -11.73 5.16 -14.80
C ASN A 87 -10.88 5.37 -13.54
N VAL A 88 -11.17 6.40 -12.74
CA VAL A 88 -10.53 6.61 -11.45
C VAL A 88 -10.82 5.44 -10.52
N GLY A 89 -12.08 5.01 -10.40
CA GLY A 89 -12.45 3.85 -9.59
C GLY A 89 -11.69 2.57 -9.97
N GLN A 90 -11.51 2.29 -11.27
CA GLN A 90 -10.79 1.10 -11.75
C GLN A 90 -9.27 1.17 -11.51
N ALA A 91 -8.69 2.36 -11.45
CA ALA A 91 -7.25 2.55 -11.25
C ALA A 91 -6.83 2.51 -9.77
N LEU A 92 -7.77 2.50 -8.83
CA LEU A 92 -7.47 2.52 -7.40
C LEU A 92 -7.10 1.13 -6.87
N PRO A 93 -5.93 0.96 -6.23
CA PRO A 93 -5.48 -0.34 -5.72
C PRO A 93 -6.32 -0.89 -4.55
N ASN A 94 -7.33 -0.15 -4.08
CA ASN A 94 -8.32 -0.58 -3.08
C ASN A 94 -9.71 -0.05 -3.45
N ALA A 95 -10.10 -0.15 -4.72
CA ALA A 95 -11.39 0.35 -5.21
C ALA A 95 -12.60 -0.13 -4.39
N ASP A 96 -12.52 -1.32 -3.79
CA ASP A 96 -13.59 -1.90 -2.95
C ASP A 96 -13.64 -1.35 -1.52
N SER A 97 -12.71 -0.47 -1.13
CA SER A 97 -12.73 0.18 0.18
C SER A 97 -14.04 0.95 0.39
N PRO A 98 -14.71 0.82 1.55
CA PRO A 98 -15.99 1.47 1.82
C PRO A 98 -15.89 3.00 1.70
N ASP A 99 -14.77 3.58 2.12
CA ASP A 99 -14.54 5.04 2.05
C ASP A 99 -14.41 5.50 0.60
N ILE A 100 -13.64 4.77 -0.21
CA ILE A 100 -13.46 5.05 -1.65
C ILE A 100 -14.80 4.92 -2.37
N GLN A 101 -15.56 3.86 -2.10
CA GLN A 101 -16.90 3.65 -2.66
C GLN A 101 -17.87 4.75 -2.25
N ALA A 102 -17.83 5.22 -0.99
CA ALA A 102 -18.66 6.33 -0.52
C ALA A 102 -18.31 7.63 -1.24
N ILE A 103 -17.02 7.93 -1.45
CA ILE A 103 -16.56 9.10 -2.19
C ILE A 103 -16.99 9.02 -3.66
N LEU A 104 -16.77 7.89 -4.33
CA LEU A 104 -17.16 7.71 -5.73
C LEU A 104 -18.68 7.82 -5.91
N ARG A 105 -19.47 7.24 -4.99
CA ARG A 105 -20.94 7.38 -4.99
C ARG A 105 -21.38 8.82 -4.79
N THR A 106 -20.70 9.55 -3.91
CA THR A 106 -20.95 10.98 -3.68
C THR A 106 -20.63 11.78 -4.94
N ALA A 107 -19.50 11.51 -5.61
CA ALA A 107 -19.15 12.12 -6.89
C ALA A 107 -20.24 11.92 -7.96
N LEU A 108 -20.75 10.69 -8.08
CA LEU A 108 -21.81 10.34 -9.03
C LEU A 108 -23.15 10.99 -8.69
N SER A 109 -23.43 11.30 -7.42
CA SER A 109 -24.67 11.95 -7.01
C SER A 109 -24.81 13.39 -7.50
N PHE A 110 -23.69 14.05 -7.84
CA PHE A 110 -23.70 15.39 -8.45
C PHE A 110 -24.06 15.37 -9.95
N LEU A 111 -24.10 14.19 -10.58
CA LEU A 111 -24.48 14.07 -11.98
C LEU A 111 -26.02 14.11 -12.09
N PRO A 112 -26.58 14.95 -12.96
CA PRO A 112 -27.99 14.83 -13.31
C PRO A 112 -28.25 13.41 -13.83
N GLN A 113 -29.28 12.78 -13.28
CA GLN A 113 -29.80 11.51 -13.80
C GLN A 113 -30.17 11.74 -15.26
N ALA A 114 -29.66 10.91 -16.17
CA ALA A 114 -30.16 10.93 -17.54
C ALA A 114 -31.67 10.70 -17.46
N ALA A 115 -32.47 11.68 -17.88
CA ALA A 115 -33.90 11.48 -17.99
C ALA A 115 -34.10 10.27 -18.92
N PRO A 116 -34.90 9.26 -18.52
CA PRO A 116 -35.22 8.18 -19.44
C PRO A 116 -35.82 8.82 -20.69
N ASP A 117 -35.25 8.47 -21.85
CA ASP A 117 -35.58 9.05 -23.16
C ASP A 117 -37.08 9.35 -23.25
N ALA A 118 -37.43 10.63 -23.33
CA ALA A 118 -38.79 11.02 -23.65
C ALA A 118 -39.11 10.37 -25.00
N PRO A 119 -40.17 9.53 -25.10
CA PRO A 119 -40.48 8.87 -26.35
C PRO A 119 -40.66 9.94 -27.44
N PRO A 120 -40.15 9.70 -28.66
CA PRO A 120 -40.15 10.71 -29.70
C PRO A 120 -41.58 11.19 -29.90
N ALA A 121 -41.79 12.50 -29.76
CA ALA A 121 -43.05 13.15 -30.06
C ALA A 121 -43.36 12.89 -31.54
N GLY A 122 -44.12 11.82 -31.80
CA GLY A 122 -44.63 11.51 -33.12
C GLY A 122 -45.48 12.68 -33.62
N PRO A 123 -45.49 12.94 -34.94
CA PRO A 123 -46.22 14.06 -35.49
C PRO A 123 -47.72 13.90 -35.20
N ARG A 124 -48.28 14.89 -34.51
CA ARG A 124 -49.74 15.06 -34.38
C ARG A 124 -50.26 15.53 -35.73
N ASN A 125 -50.82 14.61 -36.51
CA ASN A 125 -51.63 14.98 -37.66
C ASN A 125 -52.95 15.58 -37.15
N HIS A 126 -53.22 16.82 -37.58
CA HIS A 126 -54.52 17.48 -37.48
C HIS A 126 -55.42 17.08 -38.64
#